data_AF-T1C5E5-F1
#
_entry.id   AF-T1C5E5-F1
#
_cell.length_a   1.000
_cell.length_b   1.000
_cell.length_c   1.000
_cell.angle_alpha   90.00
_cell.angle_beta   90.00
_cell.angle_gamma   90.00
#
_symmetry.space_group_name_H-M   'P 1'
#
loop_
_entity.id
_entity.type
_entity.pdbx_description
1 polymer ?
#
loop_
_entity_poly.entity_id
_entity_poly.type
_entity_poly.pdbx_seq_one_letter_code
_entity_poly.pdbx_strand_id
1 'polypeptide(L)'
;GYVQQGESLGSGDSAFRVTAFKEKPVESVARDYVQSGRFFWNSGMFVWKTRTILKELQTHLPESYAGVTKIAATWGTPDFGRILREIYPTLPKISIDYAVLEKARLMAMVPMPVNWLDVGNWNSVAETVPRDNRGNRAIGCETAMLDSSGVLAVSEKNHLVATI
;
A
#
# COMPACT_ATOMS: atom_id res chain seq x y z
N GLY A 1 -5.42 3.29 2.26
CA GLY A 1 -6.66 4.09 2.17
C GLY A 1 -7.91 3.26 2.01
N TYR A 2 -9.04 3.93 1.80
CA TYR A 2 -10.33 3.34 1.48
C TYR A 2 -10.86 3.86 0.13
N VAL A 3 -11.53 2.99 -0.62
CA VAL A 3 -12.22 3.30 -1.88
C VAL A 3 -13.71 3.06 -1.73
N GLN A 4 -14.52 4.05 -2.09
CA GLN A 4 -15.97 3.92 -2.09
C GLN A 4 -16.44 3.34 -3.42
N GLN A 5 -17.10 2.19 -3.34
CA GLN A 5 -17.71 1.53 -4.49
C GLN A 5 -18.90 2.35 -5.00
N GLY A 6 -18.93 2.59 -6.31
CA GLY A 6 -20.04 3.19 -7.04
C GLY A 6 -20.74 2.19 -7.95
N GLU A 7 -21.27 2.69 -9.06
CA GLU A 7 -22.00 1.89 -10.04
C GLU A 7 -21.09 0.89 -10.78
N SER A 8 -21.65 -0.25 -11.19
CA SER A 8 -20.95 -1.22 -12.04
C SER A 8 -20.63 -0.60 -13.41
N LEU A 9 -19.43 -0.89 -13.94
CA LEU A 9 -18.94 -0.36 -15.21
C LEU A 9 -19.16 -1.31 -16.41
N GLY A 10 -19.88 -2.42 -16.23
CA GLY A 10 -20.16 -3.35 -17.32
C GLY A 10 -21.15 -4.46 -16.94
N SER A 11 -21.35 -5.39 -17.86
CA SER A 11 -22.15 -6.59 -17.64
C SER A 11 -21.36 -7.61 -16.79
N GLY A 12 -21.50 -7.50 -15.46
CA GLY A 12 -20.92 -8.39 -14.45
C GLY A 12 -20.44 -7.65 -13.19
N ASP A 13 -20.07 -8.39 -12.14
CA ASP A 13 -19.57 -7.85 -10.85
C ASP A 13 -18.05 -7.65 -10.83
N SER A 14 -17.41 -7.43 -11.99
CA SER A 14 -15.96 -7.44 -12.10
C SER A 14 -15.31 -6.07 -11.88
N ALA A 15 -16.02 -4.97 -12.15
CA ALA A 15 -15.47 -3.63 -12.01
C ALA A 15 -16.53 -2.58 -11.68
N PHE A 16 -16.19 -1.69 -10.75
CA PHE A 16 -17.06 -0.65 -10.26
C PHE A 16 -16.38 0.71 -10.38
N ARG A 17 -17.17 1.75 -10.62
CA ARG A 17 -16.69 3.12 -10.54
C ARG A 17 -16.29 3.43 -9.10
N VAL A 18 -15.21 4.18 -8.90
CA VAL A 18 -14.87 4.73 -7.59
C VAL A 18 -15.51 6.10 -7.44
N THR A 19 -16.31 6.29 -6.39
CA THR A 19 -16.97 7.57 -6.11
C THR A 19 -16.19 8.45 -5.15
N ALA A 20 -15.35 7.84 -4.31
CA ALA A 20 -14.42 8.54 -3.43
C ALA A 20 -13.20 7.67 -3.14
N PHE A 21 -12.03 8.30 -3.04
CA PHE A 21 -10.81 7.71 -2.50
C PHE A 21 -10.39 8.54 -1.27
N LYS A 22 -10.05 7.85 -0.17
CA LYS A 22 -9.69 8.49 1.10
C LYS A 22 -8.47 7.82 1.71
N GLU A 23 -7.35 8.51 1.75
CA GLU A 23 -6.12 7.98 2.32
C GLU A 23 -6.04 8.25 3.83
N LYS A 24 -5.93 7.16 4.61
CA LYS A 24 -5.74 7.19 6.07
C LYS A 24 -6.75 8.09 6.81
N PRO A 25 -8.06 7.78 6.74
CA PRO A 25 -9.06 8.51 7.52
C PRO A 25 -8.82 8.35 9.03
N VAL A 26 -9.36 9.28 9.82
CA VAL A 26 -9.40 9.13 11.28
C VAL A 26 -10.22 7.91 11.69
N GLU A 27 -9.94 7.37 12.87
CA GLU A 27 -10.49 6.08 13.33
C GLU A 27 -12.02 6.04 13.30
N SER A 28 -12.71 7.09 13.74
CA SER A 28 -14.17 7.17 13.72
C SER A 28 -14.73 7.01 12.31
N VAL A 29 -14.16 7.73 11.34
CA VAL A 29 -14.55 7.65 9.93
C VAL A 29 -14.23 6.28 9.34
N ALA A 30 -13.10 5.67 9.71
CA ALA A 30 -12.76 4.32 9.27
C ALA A 30 -13.78 3.28 9.77
N ARG A 31 -14.26 3.41 11.01
CA ARG A 31 -15.32 2.55 11.56
C ARG A 31 -16.61 2.69 10.75
N ASP A 32 -17.02 3.91 10.43
CA ASP A 32 -18.20 4.17 9.60
C ASP A 32 -18.06 3.56 8.20
N TYR A 33 -16.87 3.63 7.59
CA TYR A 33 -16.59 3.04 6.29
C TYR A 33 -16.80 1.53 6.29
N VAL A 34 -16.23 0.83 7.28
CA VAL A 34 -16.38 -0.63 7.44
C VAL A 34 -17.85 -0.99 7.69
N GLN A 35 -18.52 -0.28 8.61
CA GLN A 35 -19.94 -0.54 8.93
C GLN A 35 -20.87 -0.31 7.73
N SER A 36 -20.55 0.64 6.87
CA SER A 36 -21.39 0.94 5.70
C SER A 36 -21.41 -0.17 4.66
N GLY A 37 -20.39 -1.04 4.62
CA GLY A 37 -20.20 -2.04 3.57
C GLY A 37 -19.96 -1.47 2.16
N ARG A 38 -19.85 -0.14 2.01
CA ARG A 38 -19.66 0.55 0.72
C ARG A 38 -18.22 0.97 0.45
N PHE A 39 -17.36 0.85 1.45
CA PHE A 39 -15.94 1.21 1.36
C PHE A 39 -15.08 -0.05 1.48
N PHE A 40 -14.09 -0.15 0.60
CA PHE A 40 -13.13 -1.25 0.55
C PHE A 40 -11.74 -0.71 0.84
N TRP A 41 -10.85 -1.57 1.34
CA TRP A 41 -9.45 -1.18 1.47
C TRP A 41 -8.79 -1.00 0.10
N ASN A 42 -8.02 0.07 -0.03
CA ASN A 42 -7.06 0.21 -1.11
C ASN A 42 -5.87 -0.72 -0.83
N SER A 43 -5.62 -1.68 -1.73
CA SER A 43 -4.51 -2.64 -1.63
C SER A 43 -3.15 -2.06 -2.00
N GLY A 44 -3.10 -0.82 -2.52
CA GLY A 44 -1.87 -0.21 -3.04
C GLY A 44 -1.44 -0.74 -4.40
N MET A 45 -2.25 -1.57 -5.04
CA MET A 45 -2.01 -2.07 -6.40
C MET A 45 -2.82 -1.29 -7.42
N PHE A 46 -2.15 -0.84 -8.50
CA PHE A 46 -2.77 -0.02 -9.52
C PHE A 46 -2.45 -0.50 -10.93
N VAL A 47 -3.42 -0.34 -11.83
CA VAL A 47 -3.26 -0.58 -13.26
C VAL A 47 -3.77 0.64 -14.02
N TRP A 48 -2.92 1.22 -14.85
CA TRP A 48 -3.26 2.36 -15.69
C TRP A 48 -2.45 2.37 -16.99
N LYS A 49 -2.91 3.16 -17.96
CA LYS A 49 -2.06 3.51 -19.11
C LYS A 49 -1.06 4.57 -18.67
N THR A 50 0.20 4.44 -19.10
CA THR A 50 1.26 5.44 -18.82
C THR A 50 0.84 6.86 -19.18
N ARG A 51 0.21 7.03 -20.35
CA ARG A 51 -0.32 8.34 -20.78
C ARG A 51 -1.35 8.94 -19.82
N THR A 52 -2.16 8.08 -19.17
CA THR A 52 -3.20 8.53 -18.25
C THR A 52 -2.58 9.01 -16.96
N ILE A 53 -1.69 8.22 -16.34
CA ILE A 53 -1.05 8.63 -15.08
C ILE A 53 -0.16 9.86 -15.27
N LEU A 54 0.53 9.99 -16.41
CA LEU A 54 1.31 11.19 -16.73
C LEU A 54 0.43 12.44 -16.86
N LYS A 55 -0.78 12.32 -17.44
CA LYS A 55 -1.74 13.43 -17.52
C LYS A 55 -2.27 13.84 -16.14
N GLU A 56 -2.57 12.87 -15.29
CA GLU A 56 -2.97 13.13 -13.90
C GLU A 56 -1.83 13.81 -13.12
N LEU A 57 -0.59 13.33 -13.27
CA LEU A 57 0.59 13.97 -12.67
C LEU A 57 0.81 15.40 -13.21
N GLN A 58 0.66 15.62 -14.51
CA GLN A 58 0.76 16.97 -15.09
C GLN A 58 -0.25 17.93 -14.47
N THR A 59 -1.45 17.43 -14.14
CA THR A 59 -2.54 18.22 -13.58
C THR A 59 -2.36 18.46 -12.08
N HIS A 60 -1.96 17.43 -11.32
CA HIS A 60 -2.01 17.44 -9.86
C HIS A 60 -0.65 17.55 -9.17
N LEU A 61 0.44 17.31 -9.89
CA LEU A 61 1.83 17.37 -9.41
C LEU A 61 2.80 17.75 -10.56
N PRO A 62 2.66 18.95 -11.15
CA PRO A 62 3.33 19.35 -12.39
C PRO A 62 4.87 19.31 -12.30
N GLU A 63 5.43 19.59 -11.12
CA GLU A 63 6.87 19.51 -10.86
C GLU A 63 7.41 18.08 -10.99
N SER A 64 6.69 17.07 -10.46
CA SER A 64 7.03 15.66 -10.66
C SER A 64 6.84 15.23 -12.10
N TYR A 65 5.78 15.70 -12.78
CA TYR A 65 5.60 15.43 -14.21
C TYR A 65 6.80 15.95 -15.02
N ALA A 66 7.24 17.18 -14.79
CA ALA A 66 8.38 17.77 -15.49
C ALA A 66 9.68 17.00 -15.22
N GLY A 67 9.94 16.66 -13.96
CA GLY A 67 11.16 15.93 -13.59
C GLY A 67 11.17 14.50 -14.14
N VAL A 68 10.08 13.75 -13.99
CA VAL A 68 9.96 12.38 -14.54
C VAL A 68 10.07 12.38 -16.06
N THR A 69 9.50 13.38 -16.75
CA THR A 69 9.62 13.53 -18.20
C THR A 69 11.07 13.75 -18.64
N LYS A 70 11.82 14.60 -17.93
CA LYS A 70 13.26 14.82 -18.19
C LYS A 70 14.08 13.56 -17.97
N ILE A 71 13.82 12.85 -16.87
CA ILE A 71 14.48 11.56 -16.58
C ILE A 71 14.20 10.56 -17.72
N ALA A 72 12.94 10.40 -18.10
CA ALA A 72 12.50 9.48 -19.13
C ALA A 72 13.10 9.79 -20.51
N ALA A 73 13.31 11.07 -20.85
CA ALA A 73 13.92 11.49 -22.11
C ALA A 73 15.38 10.99 -22.28
N THR A 74 16.04 10.63 -21.18
CA THR A 74 17.42 10.11 -21.17
C THR A 74 17.48 8.60 -20.99
N TRP A 75 16.35 7.91 -20.95
CA TRP A 75 16.29 6.46 -20.74
C TRP A 75 17.10 5.70 -21.80
N GLY A 76 17.94 4.76 -21.36
CA GLY A 76 18.82 3.99 -22.24
C GLY A 76 20.05 4.74 -22.78
N THR A 77 20.25 6.01 -22.41
CA THR A 77 21.44 6.78 -22.77
C THR A 77 22.50 6.73 -21.66
N PRO A 78 23.79 7.03 -21.95
CA PRO A 78 24.83 7.14 -20.93
C PRO A 78 24.54 8.19 -19.84
N ASP A 79 23.73 9.21 -20.15
CA ASP A 79 23.39 10.30 -19.24
C ASP A 79 22.32 9.94 -18.19
N PHE A 80 21.58 8.84 -18.39
CA PHE A 80 20.42 8.47 -17.54
C PHE A 80 20.76 8.50 -16.05
N GLY A 81 21.86 7.85 -15.66
CA GLY A 81 22.24 7.75 -14.24
C GLY A 81 22.60 9.09 -13.62
N ARG A 82 23.23 10.00 -14.37
CA ARG A 82 23.56 11.35 -13.90
C ARG A 82 22.31 12.19 -13.73
N ILE A 83 21.45 12.22 -14.74
CA ILE A 83 20.20 13.00 -14.75
C ILE A 83 19.22 12.49 -13.70
N LEU A 84 19.09 11.17 -13.52
CA LEU A 84 18.28 10.58 -12.45
C LEU A 84 18.74 11.07 -11.07
N ARG A 85 20.04 11.02 -10.78
CA ARG A 85 20.59 11.45 -9.48
C ARG A 85 20.45 12.96 -9.24
N GLU A 86 20.46 13.76 -10.30
CA GLU A 86 20.28 15.20 -10.21
C GLU A 86 18.81 15.57 -9.94
N ILE A 87 17.88 14.95 -10.67
CA ILE A 87 16.46 15.34 -10.65
C ILE A 87 15.68 14.64 -9.52
N TYR A 88 15.85 13.33 -9.34
CA TYR A 88 14.99 12.54 -8.44
C TYR A 88 14.95 13.06 -7.00
N PRO A 89 16.07 13.49 -6.37
CA PRO A 89 16.06 14.05 -5.02
C PRO A 89 15.32 15.39 -4.89
N THR A 90 15.12 16.10 -6.01
CA THR A 90 14.39 17.38 -6.03
C THR A 90 12.88 17.20 -6.16
N LEU A 91 12.41 15.97 -6.45
CA LEU A 91 10.99 15.69 -6.61
C LEU A 91 10.29 15.70 -5.25
N PRO A 92 9.04 16.20 -5.18
CA PRO A 92 8.22 16.14 -3.99
C PRO A 92 8.09 14.72 -3.44
N LYS A 93 8.35 14.57 -2.14
CA LYS A 93 8.14 13.31 -1.43
C LYS A 93 6.67 13.18 -1.03
N ILE A 94 5.87 12.62 -1.94
CA ILE A 94 4.42 12.42 -1.76
C ILE A 94 4.00 11.07 -2.37
N SER A 95 3.05 10.38 -1.75
CA SER A 95 2.51 9.13 -2.30
C SER A 95 1.60 9.39 -3.50
N ILE A 96 1.44 8.38 -4.35
CA ILE A 96 0.53 8.48 -5.50
C ILE A 96 -0.94 8.62 -5.06
N ASP A 97 -1.28 8.07 -3.89
CA ASP A 97 -2.61 8.17 -3.28
C ASP A 97 -3.02 9.63 -3.06
N TYR A 98 -2.16 10.40 -2.38
CA TYR A 98 -2.38 11.83 -2.14
C TYR A 98 -2.15 12.70 -3.38
N ALA A 99 -1.12 12.38 -4.15
CA ALA A 99 -0.75 13.19 -5.31
C ALA A 99 -1.82 13.13 -6.40
N VAL A 100 -2.37 11.95 -6.64
CA VAL A 100 -3.24 11.66 -7.79
C VAL A 100 -4.59 11.07 -7.35
N LEU A 101 -4.60 9.94 -6.63
CA LEU A 101 -5.84 9.15 -6.49
C LEU A 101 -6.95 9.86 -5.70
N GLU A 102 -6.63 10.68 -4.70
CA GLU A 102 -7.63 11.51 -4.01
C GLU A 102 -8.27 12.58 -4.91
N LYS A 103 -7.62 12.94 -6.02
CA LYS A 103 -8.02 14.04 -6.91
C LYS A 103 -8.53 13.55 -8.28
N ALA A 104 -8.17 12.33 -8.66
CA ALA A 104 -8.51 11.73 -9.95
C ALA A 104 -10.03 11.57 -10.10
N ARG A 105 -10.55 11.90 -11.29
CA ARG A 105 -12.00 11.83 -11.57
C ARG A 105 -12.44 10.54 -12.25
N LEU A 106 -11.50 9.83 -12.86
CA LEU A 106 -11.72 8.62 -13.64
C LEU A 106 -11.00 7.45 -12.97
N MET A 107 -11.67 6.81 -12.03
CA MET A 107 -11.18 5.65 -11.30
C MET A 107 -12.18 4.52 -11.33
N ALA A 108 -11.66 3.30 -11.40
CA ALA A 108 -12.40 2.05 -11.27
C ALA A 108 -11.70 1.18 -10.23
N MET A 109 -12.49 0.34 -9.55
CA MET A 109 -12.00 -0.67 -8.62
C MET A 109 -12.46 -2.06 -9.07
N VAL A 110 -11.64 -3.05 -8.77
CA VAL A 110 -11.93 -4.47 -8.98
C VAL A 110 -11.87 -5.14 -7.60
N PRO A 111 -12.97 -5.71 -7.09
CA PRO A 111 -12.94 -6.44 -5.83
C PRO A 111 -11.95 -7.60 -5.90
N MET A 112 -11.20 -7.82 -4.83
CA MET A 112 -10.18 -8.87 -4.75
C MET A 112 -10.56 -9.85 -3.63
N PRO A 113 -11.27 -10.95 -3.93
CA PRO A 113 -11.76 -11.90 -2.92
C PRO A 113 -10.63 -12.84 -2.47
N VAL A 114 -9.59 -12.27 -1.87
CA VAL A 114 -8.43 -13.01 -1.34
C VAL A 114 -8.12 -12.54 0.08
N ASN A 115 -7.43 -13.38 0.84
CA ASN A 115 -6.82 -12.95 2.10
C ASN A 115 -5.58 -12.12 1.76
N TRP A 116 -5.71 -10.80 1.89
CA TRP A 116 -4.64 -9.85 1.67
C TRP A 116 -4.15 -9.31 3.01
N LEU A 117 -2.84 -9.23 3.17
CA LEU A 117 -2.19 -8.69 4.36
C LEU A 117 -1.06 -7.76 3.93
N ASP A 118 -1.14 -6.51 4.38
CA ASP A 118 -0.04 -5.55 4.25
C ASP A 118 0.95 -5.78 5.39
N VAL A 119 2.12 -6.37 5.06
CA VAL A 119 3.17 -6.63 6.05
C VAL A 119 3.95 -5.32 6.29
N GLY A 120 3.32 -4.41 7.04
CA GLY A 120 3.89 -3.09 7.35
C GLY A 120 4.52 -2.98 8.74
N ASN A 121 4.26 -3.92 9.65
CA ASN A 121 4.82 -3.94 10.99
C ASN A 121 4.93 -5.37 11.56
N TRP A 122 5.56 -5.50 12.73
CA TRP A 122 5.77 -6.81 13.38
C TRP A 122 4.48 -7.53 13.79
N ASN A 123 3.40 -6.82 14.10
CA ASN A 123 2.12 -7.46 14.37
C ASN A 123 1.56 -8.10 13.09
N SER A 124 1.71 -7.45 11.93
CA SER A 124 1.34 -8.03 10.64
C SER A 124 2.19 -9.26 10.31
N VAL A 125 3.50 -9.23 10.64
CA VAL A 125 4.35 -10.43 10.52
C VAL A 125 3.83 -11.55 11.43
N ALA A 126 3.49 -11.25 12.68
CA ALA A 126 2.96 -12.23 13.62
C ALA A 126 1.73 -12.97 13.04
N GLU A 127 0.83 -12.28 12.36
CA GLU A 127 -0.36 -12.89 11.74
C GLU A 127 -0.04 -13.99 10.72
N THR A 128 1.16 -13.97 10.12
CA THR A 128 1.62 -14.98 9.15
C THR A 128 2.29 -16.21 9.77
N VAL A 129 2.57 -16.17 11.07
CA VAL A 129 3.33 -17.22 11.78
C VAL A 129 2.37 -18.03 12.65
N PRO A 130 2.43 -19.37 12.69
CA PRO A 130 1.61 -20.15 13.63
C PRO A 130 1.83 -19.71 15.08
N ARG A 131 0.76 -19.73 15.87
CA ARG A 131 0.80 -19.42 17.30
C ARG A 131 0.60 -20.65 18.16
N ASP A 132 1.18 -20.65 19.35
CA ASP A 132 0.90 -21.64 20.40
C ASP A 132 -0.44 -21.34 21.12
N ASN A 133 -0.76 -22.16 22.13
CA ASN A 133 -1.99 -22.03 22.93
C ASN A 133 -2.07 -20.74 23.76
N ARG A 134 -0.95 -20.07 24.01
CA ARG A 134 -0.85 -18.79 24.72
C ARG A 134 -0.72 -17.61 23.75
N GLY A 135 -0.85 -17.86 22.45
CA GLY A 135 -0.75 -16.84 21.41
C GLY A 135 0.68 -16.41 21.08
N ASN A 136 1.69 -17.11 21.60
CA ASN A 136 3.08 -16.81 21.30
C ASN A 136 3.50 -17.37 19.94
N ARG A 137 4.50 -16.75 19.33
CA ARG A 137 5.00 -17.04 17.99
C ARG A 137 6.52 -16.92 17.97
N ALA A 138 7.16 -17.77 17.16
CA ALA A 138 8.61 -17.78 17.01
C ALA A 138 9.00 -17.85 15.52
N ILE A 139 9.97 -17.04 15.12
CA ILE A 139 10.56 -17.06 13.78
C ILE A 139 12.07 -17.27 13.92
N GLY A 140 12.57 -18.35 13.33
CA GLY A 140 14.01 -18.57 13.14
C GLY A 140 14.81 -18.91 14.40
N CYS A 141 14.18 -19.00 15.58
CA CYS A 141 14.88 -19.17 16.86
C CYS A 141 14.24 -20.23 17.76
N GLU A 142 15.04 -20.69 18.73
CA GLU A 142 14.54 -21.47 19.86
C GLU A 142 13.95 -20.51 20.90
N THR A 143 12.90 -20.93 21.60
CA THR A 143 12.23 -20.06 22.57
C THR A 143 11.97 -20.78 23.89
N ALA A 144 12.16 -20.05 24.99
CA ALA A 144 11.75 -20.45 26.33
C ALA A 144 10.82 -19.37 26.87
N MET A 145 9.52 -19.65 26.94
CA MET A 145 8.50 -18.65 27.29
C MET A 145 7.82 -19.06 28.59
N LEU A 146 8.27 -18.50 29.70
CA LEU A 146 7.72 -18.74 31.04
C LEU A 146 6.72 -17.63 31.35
N ASP A 147 5.47 -17.98 31.66
CA ASP A 147 4.40 -17.02 31.98
C ASP A 147 4.11 -15.89 30.96
N SER A 148 4.74 -15.95 29.79
CA SER A 148 4.47 -15.07 28.65
C SER A 148 3.22 -15.48 27.84
N SER A 149 2.54 -14.48 27.27
CA SER A 149 1.47 -14.65 26.30
C SER A 149 1.50 -13.56 25.22
N GLY A 150 1.07 -13.90 23.99
CA GLY A 150 1.04 -12.95 22.87
C GLY A 150 2.40 -12.46 22.36
N VAL A 151 3.51 -13.14 22.69
CA VAL A 151 4.87 -12.74 22.28
C VAL A 151 5.14 -13.11 20.82
N LEU A 152 5.82 -12.23 20.08
CA LEU A 152 6.52 -12.59 18.84
C LEU A 152 8.02 -12.55 19.08
N ALA A 153 8.68 -13.72 19.07
CA ALA A 153 10.13 -13.85 19.14
C ALA A 153 10.71 -14.03 17.73
N VAL A 154 11.68 -13.19 17.37
CA VAL A 154 12.35 -13.26 16.06
C VAL A 154 13.84 -13.19 16.28
N SER A 155 14.57 -14.19 15.79
CA SER A 155 16.02 -14.21 15.82
C SER A 155 16.58 -15.18 14.78
N GLU A 156 17.91 -15.18 14.61
CA GLU A 156 18.65 -16.12 13.78
C GLU A 156 18.65 -17.54 14.37
N LYS A 157 18.95 -18.53 13.52
CA LYS A 157 19.02 -19.95 13.88
C LYS A 157 20.03 -20.19 14.99
N ASN A 158 19.73 -21.16 15.86
CA ASN A 158 20.56 -21.56 17.00
C ASN A 158 20.73 -20.48 18.09
N HIS A 159 19.84 -19.47 18.12
CA HIS A 159 19.77 -18.51 19.21
C HIS A 159 18.52 -18.78 20.05
N LEU A 160 18.69 -18.87 21.38
CA LEU A 160 17.60 -19.02 22.35
C LEU A 160 17.10 -17.64 22.79
N VAL A 161 15.80 -17.39 22.63
CA VAL A 161 15.11 -16.21 23.18
C VAL A 161 14.27 -16.64 24.36
N ALA A 162 14.60 -16.14 25.55
CA ALA A 162 13.82 -16.37 26.76
C ALA A 162 12.91 -15.16 27.06
N THR A 163 11.66 -15.41 27.42
CA THR A 163 10.72 -14.39 27.93
C THR A 163 10.11 -14.89 29.23
N ILE A 164 9.92 -13.96 30.18
CA ILE A 164 9.43 -14.19 31.55
C ILE A 164 8.39 -13.12 31.86
#